data_AF-A0AAE9F5M8-F1
#
_entry.id   AF-A0AAE9F5M8-F1
#
_cell.length_a   1.000
_cell.length_b   1.000
_cell.length_c   1.000
_cell.angle_alpha   90.00
_cell.angle_beta   90.00
_cell.angle_gamma   90.00
#
_symmetry.space_group_name_H-M   'P 1'
#
loop_
_entity.id
_entity.type
_entity.pdbx_description
1 polymer ?
#
loop_
_entity_poly.entity_id
_entity_poly.type
_entity_poly.pdbx_seq_one_letter_code
_entity_poly.pdbx_strand_id
1 'polypeptide(L)' 'MMIGDRTNTDVKFGRDHGMKTLLVLSGCHQIEDIIENQMNERDDMVPDYVAPCLGALVPERM' A
#
# COMPACT_ATOMS: atom_id res chain seq x y z
N MET A 1 2.32 -11.66 -0.86
CA MET A 1 2.32 -10.20 -0.60
C MET A 1 1.59 -9.55 -1.75
N MET A 2 0.64 -8.67 -1.47
CA MET A 2 -0.09 -7.88 -2.46
C MET A 2 0.60 -6.51 -2.62
N ILE A 3 0.83 -6.10 -3.86
CA ILE A 3 1.47 -4.81 -4.18
C ILE A 3 0.53 -4.07 -5.12
N GLY A 4 0.23 -2.81 -4.82
CA GLY A 4 -0.64 -1.99 -5.65
C GLY A 4 -0.58 -0.52 -5.26
N ASP A 5 -1.38 0.30 -5.92
CA ASP A 5 -1.38 1.76 -5.78
C ASP A 5 -2.69 2.30 -5.21
N ARG A 6 -3.64 1.43 -4.86
CA ARG A 6 -4.92 1.82 -4.26
C ARG A 6 -5.24 1.11 -2.95
N THR A 7 -5.63 1.90 -1.95
CA THR A 7 -5.98 1.40 -0.61
C THR A 7 -7.29 0.60 -0.60
N ASN A 8 -8.32 1.11 -1.27
CA ASN A 8 -9.66 0.50 -1.29
C ASN A 8 -9.81 -0.70 -2.24
N THR A 9 -8.84 -0.96 -3.13
CA THR A 9 -8.81 -2.14 -3.99
C THR A 9 -7.67 -3.07 -3.63
N ASP A 10 -6.43 -2.65 -3.85
CA ASP A 10 -5.28 -3.55 -3.78
C ASP A 10 -4.92 -3.91 -2.34
N VAL A 11 -4.82 -2.88 -1.48
CA VAL A 11 -4.53 -3.08 -0.05
C VAL A 11 -5.68 -3.85 0.61
N LYS A 12 -6.92 -3.42 0.38
CA LYS A 12 -8.10 -4.12 0.91
C LYS A 12 -8.17 -5.57 0.45
N PHE A 13 -8.03 -5.84 -0.84
CA PHE A 13 -7.98 -7.20 -1.37
C PHE A 13 -6.88 -8.02 -0.70
N GLY A 14 -5.69 -7.43 -0.54
CA GLY A 14 -4.57 -8.02 0.17
C GLY A 14 -4.91 -8.43 1.60
N ARG A 15 -5.43 -7.49 2.39
CA ARG A 15 -5.79 -7.68 3.80
C ARG A 15 -6.94 -8.67 3.98
N ASP A 16 -8.01 -8.55 3.19
CA ASP A 16 -9.17 -9.43 3.24
C ASP A 16 -8.81 -10.91 2.98
N HIS A 17 -7.70 -11.17 2.28
CA HIS A 17 -7.21 -12.53 1.98
C HIS A 17 -5.95 -12.92 2.77
N GLY A 18 -5.65 -12.21 3.86
CA GLY A 18 -4.56 -12.56 4.79
C GLY A 18 -3.15 -12.38 4.23
N MET A 19 -2.98 -11.57 3.19
CA MET A 19 -1.66 -11.24 2.63
C MET A 19 -1.07 -10.01 3.34
N LYS A 20 0.27 -9.97 3.44
CA LYS A 20 0.98 -8.70 3.64
C LYS A 20 0.79 -7.78 2.45
N THR A 21 0.64 -6.47 2.70
CA THR A 21 0.34 -5.48 1.66
C THR A 21 1.40 -4.38 1.58
N LEU A 22 1.72 -3.96 0.36
CA LEU A 22 2.61 -2.84 0.06
C LEU A 22 1.89 -1.86 -0.86
N LEU A 23 1.74 -0.61 -0.41
CA LEU A 23 1.27 0.48 -1.29
C LEU A 23 2.48 1.13 -1.97
N VAL A 24 2.44 1.26 -3.29
CA VAL A 24 3.39 2.09 -4.04
C VAL A 24 2.80 3.47 -4.32
N LEU A 25 3.56 4.52 -4.02
CA LEU A 25 3.10 5.92 -4.14
C LEU A 25 3.20 6.48 -5.57
N SER A 26 3.67 5.68 -6.52
CA SER A 26 3.79 6.08 -7.92
C SER A 26 2.47 6.07 -8.70
N GLY A 27 1.34 5.82 -8.02
CA GLY A 27 0.02 5.71 -8.64
C GLY A 27 -1.05 6.53 -7.92
N CYS A 28 -2.22 5.92 -7.69
CA CYS A 28 -3.48 6.60 -7.39
C CYS A 28 -3.59 7.20 -5.99
N HIS A 29 -3.32 6.43 -4.94
CA HIS A 29 -3.41 6.89 -3.55
C HIS A 29 -2.02 7.24 -3.00
N GLN A 30 -2.01 8.21 -2.08
CA GLN A 30 -0.84 8.80 -1.46
C GLN A 30 -0.87 8.59 0.08
N ILE A 31 0.11 9.17 0.78
CA ILE A 31 0.23 9.05 2.24
C ILE A 31 -1.01 9.61 2.96
N GLU A 32 -1.59 10.69 2.43
CA GLU A 32 -2.77 11.34 3.01
C GLU A 32 -3.96 10.38 3.07
N ASP A 33 -4.15 9.53 2.06
CA ASP A 33 -5.22 8.53 2.04
C ASP A 33 -5.00 7.43 3.10
N ILE A 34 -3.74 7.08 3.37
CA ILE A 34 -3.39 6.14 4.45
C ILE A 34 -3.78 6.75 5.80
N ILE A 35 -3.41 8.02 6.03
CA ILE A 35 -3.73 8.75 7.27
C ILE A 35 -5.25 8.86 7.41
N GLU A 36 -5.97 9.20 6.35
CA GLU A 36 -7.42 9.28 6.37
C GLU A 36 -8.06 7.92 6.74
N ASN A 37 -7.54 6.81 6.19
CA ASN A 37 -8.02 5.48 6.55
C ASN A 37 -7.75 5.14 8.01
N GLN A 38 -6.56 5.47 8.53
CA GLN A 38 -6.24 5.28 9.95
C GLN A 38 -7.16 6.10 10.87
N MET A 39 -7.40 7.37 10.53
CA MET A 39 -8.27 8.25 11.32
C MET A 39 -9.74 7.81 11.34
N ASN A 40 -10.18 7.09 10.30
CA ASN A 40 -11.53 6.56 10.18
C ASN A 40 -11.63 5.07 10.56
N GLU A 41 -10.63 4.50 11.24
CA GLU A 41 -10.62 3.10 11.70
C GLU A 41 -10.80 2.07 10.56
N ARG A 42 -10.36 2.41 9.34
CA ARG A 42 -10.40 1.55 8.15
C ARG A 42 -9.11 0.74 8.01
N ASP A 43 -8.80 -0.05 9.04
CA ASP A 43 -7.53 -0.78 9.16
C ASP A 43 -7.28 -1.78 8.02
N ASP A 44 -8.35 -2.28 7.40
CA ASP A 44 -8.30 -3.17 6.22
C ASP A 44 -7.83 -2.44 4.95
N MET A 45 -7.85 -1.11 4.93
CA MET A 45 -7.35 -0.26 3.83
C MET A 45 -5.99 0.39 4.15
N VAL A 46 -5.40 0.11 5.31
CA VAL A 46 -4.07 0.60 5.70
C VAL A 46 -3.03 -0.43 5.28
N PRO A 47 -2.00 -0.10 4.47
CA PRO A 47 -1.01 -1.09 4.03
C PRO A 47 -0.04 -1.49 5.14
N ASP A 48 0.56 -2.69 5.07
CA ASP A 48 1.63 -3.09 6.01
C ASP A 48 2.94 -2.32 5.75
N TYR A 49 3.19 -1.97 4.48
CA TYR A 49 4.40 -1.30 4.03
C TYR A 49 4.07 -0.22 3.00
N VAL A 50 4.97 0.75 2.82
CA VAL A 50 4.87 1.78 1.79
C VAL A 50 6.22 1.92 1.08
N ALA A 51 6.19 2.09 -0.24
CA ALA A 51 7.36 2.42 -1.04
C ALA A 51 7.04 3.53 -2.05
N PRO A 52 8.01 4.40 -2.42
CA PRO A 52 7.74 5.48 -3.38
C PRO A 52 7.36 4.95 -4.77
N CYS A 53 7.96 3.84 -5.21
CA CYS A 53 7.62 3.13 -6.42
C CYS A 53 8.13 1.68 -6.33
N LEU A 54 7.74 0.81 -7.26
CA LEU A 54 8.21 -0.58 -7.29
C LEU A 54 9.74 -0.67 -7.51
N GLY A 55 10.32 0.26 -8.26
CA GLY A 55 11.76 0.31 -8.53
C GLY A 55 12.62 0.49 -7.28
N ALA A 56 12.10 1.14 -6.24
CA ALA A 56 12.80 1.34 -4.97
C ALA A 56 13.02 0.03 -4.17
N LEU A 57 12.38 -1.07 -4.58
CA LEU A 57 12.57 -2.39 -3.96
C LEU A 57 13.75 -3.16 -4.57
N VAL A 58 14.26 -2.70 -5.70
CA VAL A 58 15.34 -3.37 -6.43
C VAL A 58 16.67 -2.75 -6.02
N PRO A 59 17.72 -3.55 -5.72
CA PRO A 59 19.05 -3.01 -5.46
C PRO A 59 19.57 -2.19 -6.64
N GLU A 60 20.29 -1.11 -6.35
CA GLU A 60 21.02 -0.38 -7.40
C GLU A 60 22.03 -1.31 -8.08
N ARG A 61 22.10 -1.25 -9.42
CA ARG A 61 23.13 -1.97 -10.16
C ARG A 61 24.47 -1.25 -9.94
N MET A 62 25.44 -1.97 -9.36
CA MET A 62 26.86 -1.59 -9.37
C MET A 62 27.42 -1.52 -10.80
#